data_AF-A0A5A9XBP6-F1
#
_entry.id   AF-A0A5A9XBP6-F1
#
_cell.length_a   1.000
_cell.length_b   1.000
_cell.length_c   1.000
_cell.angle_alpha   90.00
_cell.angle_beta   90.00
_cell.angle_gamma   90.00
#
_symmetry.space_group_name_H-M   'P 1'
#
loop_
_entity.id
_entity.type
_entity.pdbx_description
1 polymer ?
#
loop_
_entity_poly.entity_id
_entity_poly.type
_entity_poly.pdbx_seq_one_letter_code
_entity_poly.pdbx_strand_id
1 'polypeptide(L)'
;MAVIKKSALMVELMVTAGLVCCLAACMGDLVYRPEKKIAPAAPTVAEMNPHLPPMPDMAANNATLAGIDTSGIGVRDDVQIWIYTNYTTNVKRTVLMTMAKTIQDVMAAPPKTAEEAKNLDQSFKDAAMMLKIVRGLTQREADEMDRLLYTQTVNTPERLKAYLQYDLLLGGGTIKR
;
A
#
# COMPACT_ATOMS: atom_id res chain seq x y z
N MET A 1 -57.41 -6.16 38.63
CA MET A 1 -57.17 -6.20 37.17
C MET A 1 -56.10 -5.18 36.84
N ALA A 2 -54.90 -5.65 36.48
CA ALA A 2 -53.71 -4.84 36.26
C ALA A 2 -53.24 -5.00 34.82
N VAL A 3 -53.39 -3.97 34.01
CA VAL A 3 -52.77 -3.77 32.68
C VAL A 3 -52.87 -2.24 32.47
N ILE A 4 -51.91 -1.43 32.05
CA ILE A 4 -50.80 -1.54 31.10
C ILE A 4 -49.77 -0.45 31.51
N LYS A 5 -48.50 -0.82 31.77
CA LYS A 5 -47.38 0.13 31.96
C LYS A 5 -46.12 -0.37 31.23
N LYS A 6 -46.28 -0.87 30.00
CA LYS A 6 -45.22 -1.56 29.23
C LYS A 6 -44.71 -0.82 27.98
N SER A 7 -45.23 0.37 27.65
CA SER A 7 -44.94 1.01 26.36
C SER A 7 -43.69 1.89 26.31
N ALA A 8 -43.10 2.29 27.43
CA ALA A 8 -41.92 3.18 27.42
C ALA A 8 -40.57 2.43 27.41
N LEU A 9 -40.49 1.23 28.00
CA LEU A 9 -39.21 0.53 28.21
C LEU A 9 -38.66 -0.17 26.96
N MET A 10 -39.51 -0.51 25.98
CA MET A 10 -39.04 -1.17 24.74
C MET A 10 -38.44 -0.19 23.73
N VAL A 11 -38.75 1.10 23.81
CA VAL A 11 -38.25 2.09 22.85
C VAL A 11 -36.81 2.50 23.16
N GLU A 12 -36.41 2.58 24.44
CA GLU A 12 -35.00 2.86 24.82
C GLU A 12 -34.06 1.68 24.53
N LEU A 13 -34.55 0.44 24.59
CA LEU A 13 -33.72 -0.75 24.38
C LEU A 13 -33.38 -0.99 22.89
N MET A 14 -34.21 -0.51 21.96
CA MET A 14 -33.95 -0.64 20.52
C MET A 14 -33.06 0.47 19.95
N VAL A 15 -33.10 1.68 20.55
CA VAL A 15 -32.26 2.80 20.10
C VAL A 15 -30.79 2.64 20.54
N THR A 16 -30.56 2.01 21.69
CA THR A 16 -29.20 1.73 22.20
C THR A 16 -28.53 0.55 21.48
N ALA A 17 -29.30 -0.45 21.03
CA ALA A 17 -28.75 -1.60 20.29
C ALA A 17 -28.41 -1.29 18.82
N GLY A 18 -29.14 -0.37 18.17
CA GLY A 18 -28.90 0.02 16.77
C GLY A 18 -27.65 0.89 16.57
N LEU A 19 -27.27 1.68 17.58
CA LEU A 19 -26.12 2.59 17.49
C LEU A 19 -24.77 1.86 17.71
N VAL A 20 -24.77 0.71 18.39
CA VAL A 20 -23.54 -0.03 18.72
C VAL A 20 -23.08 -0.92 17.56
N CYS A 21 -23.97 -1.40 16.67
CA CYS A 21 -23.58 -2.28 15.55
C CYS A 21 -22.96 -1.54 14.35
N CYS A 22 -23.15 -0.24 14.20
CA CYS A 22 -22.63 0.50 13.04
C CYS A 22 -21.15 0.89 13.14
N LEU A 23 -20.54 0.82 14.33
CA LEU A 23 -19.12 1.21 14.52
C LEU A 23 -18.13 0.05 14.34
N ALA A 24 -18.59 -1.20 14.35
CA ALA A 24 -17.70 -2.35 14.18
C ALA A 24 -17.28 -2.58 12.72
N ALA A 25 -18.03 -2.06 11.74
CA ALA A 25 -17.77 -2.31 10.32
C ALA A 25 -16.65 -1.43 9.73
N CYS A 26 -16.32 -0.29 10.34
CA CYS A 26 -15.27 0.60 9.84
C CYS A 26 -13.89 0.35 10.49
N MET A 27 -13.82 -0.51 11.51
CA MET A 27 -12.57 -0.80 12.24
C MET A 27 -11.92 -2.12 11.83
N GLY A 28 -12.59 -2.94 11.00
CA GLY A 28 -12.12 -4.27 10.62
C GLY A 28 -10.80 -4.27 9.85
N ASP A 29 -10.56 -3.24 9.04
CA ASP A 29 -9.35 -3.13 8.23
C ASP A 29 -8.12 -2.62 9.02
N LEU A 30 -8.32 -2.03 10.21
CA LEU A 30 -7.24 -1.55 11.08
C LEU A 30 -6.70 -2.63 12.03
N VAL A 31 -7.28 -3.84 12.05
CA VAL A 31 -6.82 -4.93 12.91
C VAL A 31 -5.84 -5.82 12.15
N TYR A 32 -4.54 -5.69 12.45
CA TYR A 32 -3.51 -6.59 11.93
C TYR A 32 -3.75 -8.03 12.38
N ARG A 33 -3.67 -8.94 11.42
CA ARG A 33 -3.25 -10.32 11.66
C ARG A 33 -1.83 -10.49 11.11
N PRO A 34 -0.90 -11.08 11.88
CA PRO A 34 0.39 -11.45 11.34
C PRO A 34 0.19 -12.41 10.18
N GLU A 35 0.58 -11.96 9.00
CA GLU A 35 0.62 -12.79 7.81
C GLU A 35 1.73 -13.82 8.03
N LYS A 36 1.38 -15.11 8.00
CA LYS A 36 2.40 -16.14 7.90
C LYS A 36 3.22 -15.81 6.66
N LYS A 37 4.54 -15.64 6.79
CA LYS A 37 5.48 -15.71 5.66
C LYS A 37 5.34 -17.11 5.07
N ILE A 38 4.41 -17.29 4.14
CA ILE A 38 4.27 -18.52 3.39
C ILE A 38 5.48 -18.52 2.45
N ALA A 39 6.36 -19.51 2.58
CA ALA A 39 7.37 -19.79 1.56
C ALA A 39 6.64 -19.93 0.21
N PRO A 40 7.21 -19.44 -0.91
CA PRO A 40 6.48 -19.33 -2.18
C PRO A 40 6.15 -20.73 -2.73
N ALA A 41 5.05 -21.31 -2.27
CA ALA A 41 4.42 -22.45 -2.90
C ALA A 41 3.52 -21.86 -3.97
N ALA A 42 4.10 -21.59 -5.15
CA ALA A 42 3.45 -20.88 -6.25
C ALA A 42 2.01 -21.37 -6.50
N PRO A 43 0.98 -20.57 -6.16
CA PRO A 43 -0.21 -20.51 -6.99
C PRO A 43 0.11 -19.57 -8.15
N THR A 44 -0.31 -19.90 -9.36
CA THR A 44 -0.19 -18.92 -10.46
C THR A 44 -0.97 -17.67 -10.07
N VAL A 45 -0.27 -16.54 -9.95
CA VAL A 45 -0.79 -15.22 -9.51
C VAL A 45 -2.10 -14.83 -10.21
N ALA A 46 -2.36 -15.37 -11.40
CA ALA A 46 -3.59 -15.22 -12.17
C ALA A 46 -4.88 -15.72 -11.46
N GLU A 47 -4.81 -16.64 -10.50
CA GLU A 47 -6.01 -17.21 -9.86
C GLU A 47 -6.50 -16.42 -8.63
N MET A 48 -5.69 -15.50 -8.08
CA MET A 48 -5.98 -14.84 -6.79
C MET A 48 -6.67 -13.47 -6.90
N ASN A 49 -6.70 -12.84 -8.09
CA ASN A 49 -7.44 -11.60 -8.34
C ASN A 49 -7.62 -11.42 -9.86
N PRO A 50 -8.85 -11.41 -10.42
CA PRO A 50 -9.08 -11.26 -11.87
C PRO A 50 -8.60 -9.90 -12.44
N HIS A 51 -8.12 -8.99 -11.59
CA HIS A 51 -7.63 -7.67 -11.97
C HIS A 51 -6.10 -7.53 -11.98
N LEU A 52 -5.32 -8.59 -11.66
CA LEU A 52 -3.86 -8.51 -11.79
C LEU A 52 -3.42 -8.68 -13.25
N PRO A 53 -2.48 -7.86 -13.73
CA PRO A 53 -1.88 -8.07 -15.04
C PRO A 53 -1.08 -9.39 -15.07
N PRO A 54 -0.83 -9.96 -16.26
CA PRO A 54 0.15 -11.03 -16.39
C PRO A 54 1.55 -10.53 -15.99
N MET A 55 2.40 -11.42 -15.48
CA MET A 55 3.80 -11.07 -15.23
C MET A 55 4.47 -10.61 -16.54
N PRO A 56 5.05 -9.40 -16.59
CA PRO A 56 5.66 -8.90 -17.81
C PRO A 56 6.96 -9.65 -18.13
N ASP A 57 7.35 -9.66 -19.40
CA ASP A 57 8.72 -10.02 -19.78
C ASP A 57 9.70 -9.01 -19.17
N MET A 58 10.71 -9.49 -18.44
CA MET A 58 11.59 -8.62 -17.67
C MET A 58 12.50 -7.76 -18.56
N ALA A 59 12.88 -8.23 -19.76
CA ALA A 59 13.67 -7.43 -20.68
C ALA A 59 12.84 -6.27 -21.24
N ALA A 60 11.60 -6.53 -21.64
CA ALA A 60 10.65 -5.50 -22.06
C ALA A 60 10.31 -4.53 -20.91
N ASN A 61 10.07 -5.04 -19.70
CA ASN A 61 9.78 -4.22 -18.53
C ASN A 61 10.96 -3.30 -18.16
N ASN A 62 12.19 -3.72 -18.41
CA ASN A 62 13.39 -2.93 -18.11
C ASN A 62 13.87 -2.07 -19.29
N ALA A 63 13.22 -2.16 -20.45
CA ALA A 63 13.57 -1.35 -21.63
C ALA A 63 13.29 0.15 -21.43
N THR A 64 12.46 0.50 -20.45
CA THR A 64 12.15 1.89 -20.08
C THR A 64 12.30 2.11 -18.57
N LEU A 65 12.52 3.37 -18.19
CA LEU A 65 12.61 3.75 -16.78
C LEU A 65 11.30 3.46 -16.03
N ALA A 66 10.16 3.84 -16.63
CA ALA A 66 8.82 3.66 -16.10
C ALA A 66 8.37 2.19 -16.06
N GLY A 67 8.84 1.35 -17.00
CA GLY A 67 8.43 -0.04 -17.15
C GLY A 67 7.03 -0.23 -17.74
N ILE A 68 6.49 -1.45 -17.62
CA ILE A 68 5.18 -1.84 -18.12
C ILE A 68 4.15 -1.69 -16.99
N ASP A 69 3.14 -0.87 -17.23
CA ASP A 69 1.91 -0.75 -16.43
C ASP A 69 0.73 -0.93 -17.39
N THR A 70 0.26 -2.16 -17.53
CA THR A 70 -0.82 -2.51 -18.48
C THR A 70 -2.15 -1.94 -18.02
N SER A 71 -2.33 -1.79 -16.70
CA SER A 71 -3.58 -1.34 -16.10
C SER A 71 -3.74 0.19 -16.03
N GLY A 72 -2.65 0.93 -16.21
CA GLY A 72 -2.62 2.40 -16.17
C GLY A 72 -2.88 2.99 -14.78
N ILE A 73 -2.61 2.24 -13.71
CA ILE A 73 -2.83 2.69 -12.32
C ILE A 73 -1.63 3.44 -11.74
N GLY A 74 -0.56 3.60 -12.53
CA GLY A 74 0.71 4.20 -12.12
C GLY A 74 1.61 3.26 -11.33
N VAL A 75 1.32 1.94 -11.34
CA VAL A 75 2.15 0.93 -10.71
C VAL A 75 2.51 -0.14 -11.73
N ARG A 76 3.81 -0.35 -11.95
CA ARG A 76 4.32 -1.41 -12.82
C ARG A 76 3.74 -2.77 -12.46
N ASP A 77 3.46 -3.55 -13.49
CA ASP A 77 2.84 -4.87 -13.38
C ASP A 77 3.66 -5.80 -12.46
N ASP A 78 4.99 -5.81 -12.57
CA ASP A 78 5.88 -6.63 -11.73
C ASP A 78 5.77 -6.29 -10.23
N VAL A 79 5.69 -4.99 -9.91
CA VAL A 79 5.56 -4.51 -8.54
C VAL A 79 4.16 -4.74 -8.00
N GLN A 80 3.11 -4.51 -8.78
CA GLN A 80 1.73 -4.79 -8.38
C GLN A 80 1.57 -6.28 -8.04
N ILE A 81 2.05 -7.16 -8.92
CA ILE A 81 2.04 -8.61 -8.69
C ILE A 81 2.78 -8.96 -7.40
N TRP A 82 3.98 -8.40 -7.19
CA TRP A 82 4.74 -8.64 -5.97
C TRP A 82 3.98 -8.22 -4.70
N ILE A 83 3.36 -7.03 -4.69
CA ILE A 83 2.56 -6.53 -3.56
C ILE A 83 1.39 -7.49 -3.26
N TYR A 84 0.61 -7.85 -4.27
CA TYR A 84 -0.57 -8.70 -4.06
C TYR A 84 -0.23 -10.15 -3.70
N THR A 85 0.95 -10.63 -4.12
CA THR A 85 1.47 -11.96 -3.77
C THR A 85 1.97 -12.03 -2.33
N ASN A 86 2.64 -10.98 -1.85
CA ASN A 86 3.33 -11.01 -0.55
C ASN A 86 2.50 -10.46 0.61
N TYR A 87 1.45 -9.70 0.32
CA TYR A 87 0.58 -9.10 1.33
C TYR A 87 -0.87 -9.47 1.03
N THR A 88 -1.63 -9.82 2.06
CA THR A 88 -3.05 -10.21 1.98
C THR A 88 -3.99 -9.17 2.57
N THR A 89 -3.47 -8.34 3.47
CA THR A 89 -4.21 -7.30 4.18
C THR A 89 -4.41 -6.09 3.26
N ASN A 90 -5.67 -5.65 3.10
CA ASN A 90 -6.02 -4.54 2.22
C ASN A 90 -5.27 -3.26 2.58
N VAL A 91 -5.17 -2.90 3.87
CA VAL A 91 -4.45 -1.70 4.29
C VAL A 91 -2.99 -1.72 3.86
N LYS A 92 -2.29 -2.85 4.02
CA LYS A 92 -0.89 -2.97 3.57
C LYS A 92 -0.77 -2.83 2.06
N ARG A 93 -1.66 -3.49 1.30
CA ARG A 93 -1.69 -3.39 -0.16
C ARG A 93 -1.91 -1.94 -0.59
N THR A 94 -2.92 -1.28 -0.06
CA THR A 94 -3.23 0.13 -0.39
C THR A 94 -2.05 1.03 -0.10
N VAL A 95 -1.44 0.91 1.09
CA VAL A 95 -0.30 1.76 1.46
C VAL A 95 0.90 1.49 0.57
N LEU A 96 1.25 0.22 0.34
CA LEU A 96 2.37 -0.14 -0.54
C LEU A 96 2.13 0.26 -2.00
N MET A 97 0.90 0.15 -2.51
CA MET A 97 0.56 0.60 -3.87
C MET A 97 0.71 2.12 -4.00
N THR A 98 0.28 2.90 -3.00
CA THR A 98 0.47 4.36 -2.99
C THR A 98 1.95 4.74 -2.92
N MET A 99 2.73 4.07 -2.07
CA MET A 99 4.17 4.28 -1.98
C MET A 99 4.88 3.88 -3.30
N ALA A 100 4.51 2.73 -3.88
CA ALA A 100 5.03 2.25 -5.16
C ALA A 100 4.78 3.25 -6.27
N LYS A 101 3.54 3.71 -6.39
CA LYS A 101 3.12 4.70 -7.37
C LYS A 101 3.94 5.97 -7.24
N THR A 102 4.11 6.48 -6.01
CA THR A 102 4.86 7.73 -5.80
C THR A 102 6.32 7.59 -6.22
N ILE A 103 6.97 6.47 -5.87
CA ILE A 103 8.33 6.19 -6.37
C ILE A 103 8.31 6.12 -7.89
N GLN A 104 7.37 5.41 -8.51
CA GLN A 104 7.34 5.20 -9.95
C GLN A 104 6.91 6.42 -10.76
N ASP A 105 6.20 7.38 -10.17
CA ASP A 105 5.94 8.69 -10.75
C ASP A 105 7.28 9.44 -10.99
N VAL A 106 8.31 9.25 -10.15
CA VAL A 106 9.68 9.75 -10.39
C VAL A 106 10.30 9.12 -11.63
N MET A 107 10.03 7.84 -11.89
CA MET A 107 10.53 7.15 -13.09
C MET A 107 9.78 7.57 -14.35
N ALA A 108 8.48 7.88 -14.24
CA ALA A 108 7.66 8.34 -15.35
C ALA A 108 7.93 9.80 -15.71
N ALA A 109 8.12 10.66 -14.70
CA ALA A 109 8.37 12.08 -14.83
C ALA A 109 9.41 12.55 -13.79
N PRO A 110 10.72 12.35 -14.07
CA PRO A 110 11.77 12.75 -13.13
C PRO A 110 11.71 14.25 -12.81
N PRO A 111 11.65 14.64 -11.53
CA PRO A 111 11.62 16.04 -11.14
C PRO A 111 12.97 16.70 -11.43
N LYS A 112 12.93 17.99 -11.74
CA LYS A 112 14.09 18.83 -12.06
C LYS A 112 14.37 19.87 -10.98
N THR A 113 13.41 20.13 -10.11
CA THR A 113 13.53 21.11 -9.03
C THR A 113 13.20 20.48 -7.67
N ALA A 114 13.70 21.10 -6.60
CA ALA A 114 13.38 20.69 -5.23
C ALA A 114 11.87 20.79 -4.94
N GLU A 115 11.18 21.76 -5.55
CA GLU A 115 9.74 21.94 -5.36
C GLU A 115 8.94 20.82 -6.03
N GLU A 116 9.28 20.46 -7.27
CA GLU A 116 8.69 19.30 -7.95
C GLU A 116 8.93 18.01 -7.16
N ALA A 117 10.14 17.82 -6.64
CA ALA A 117 10.47 16.65 -5.83
C ALA A 117 9.64 16.61 -4.53
N LYS A 118 9.50 17.73 -3.81
CA LYS A 118 8.66 17.79 -2.59
C LYS A 118 7.20 17.48 -2.86
N ASN A 119 6.66 17.98 -3.98
CA ASN A 119 5.28 17.74 -4.36
C ASN A 119 5.00 16.26 -4.66
N LEU A 120 5.96 15.58 -5.30
CA LEU A 120 5.88 14.13 -5.50
C LEU A 120 5.99 13.39 -4.15
N ASP A 121 6.95 13.77 -3.30
CA ASP A 121 7.25 13.06 -2.04
C ASP A 121 6.13 13.09 -1.00
N GLN A 122 5.24 14.08 -1.08
CA GLN A 122 4.18 14.26 -0.07
C GLN A 122 3.27 13.02 0.03
N SER A 123 2.87 12.45 -1.11
CA SER A 123 2.03 11.24 -1.13
C SER A 123 2.72 10.03 -0.52
N PHE A 124 4.04 9.92 -0.71
CA PHE A 124 4.84 8.86 -0.11
C PHE A 124 4.89 9.01 1.41
N LYS A 125 5.18 10.21 1.91
CA LYS A 125 5.24 10.51 3.34
C LYS A 125 3.92 10.22 4.05
N ASP A 126 2.81 10.62 3.45
CA ASP A 126 1.47 10.40 4.00
C ASP A 126 1.15 8.90 4.06
N ALA A 127 1.45 8.15 2.99
CA ALA A 127 1.28 6.70 2.97
C ALA A 127 2.20 5.98 3.98
N ALA A 128 3.46 6.38 4.09
CA ALA A 128 4.41 5.80 5.03
C ALA A 128 4.00 6.06 6.49
N MET A 129 3.37 7.21 6.78
CA MET A 129 2.79 7.48 8.10
C MET A 129 1.66 6.50 8.43
N MET A 130 0.85 6.11 7.43
CA MET A 130 -0.23 5.13 7.63
C MET A 130 0.30 3.77 8.09
N LEU A 131 1.48 3.31 7.61
CA LEU A 131 2.09 2.06 8.11
C LEU A 131 2.31 2.10 9.63
N LYS A 132 2.75 3.24 10.16
CA LYS A 132 3.09 3.38 11.59
C LYS A 132 1.89 3.28 12.52
N ILE A 133 0.67 3.49 12.01
CA ILE A 133 -0.56 3.45 12.79
C ILE A 133 -1.39 2.18 12.54
N VAL A 134 -0.95 1.30 11.62
CA VAL A 134 -1.56 -0.03 11.45
C VAL A 134 -1.39 -0.80 12.76
N ARG A 135 -2.49 -1.03 13.48
CA ARG A 135 -2.43 -1.66 14.81
C ARG A 135 -1.85 -3.05 14.66
N GLY A 136 -0.75 -3.34 15.35
CA GLY A 136 -0.10 -4.66 15.35
C GLY A 136 1.05 -4.80 14.34
N LEU A 137 1.24 -3.84 13.43
CA LEU A 137 2.46 -3.75 12.65
C LEU A 137 3.57 -3.15 13.53
N THR A 138 4.66 -3.89 13.71
CA THR A 138 5.84 -3.36 14.41
C THR A 138 6.59 -2.38 13.51
N GLN A 139 7.32 -1.44 14.10
CA GLN A 139 8.19 -0.53 13.34
C GLN A 139 9.19 -1.31 12.46
N ARG A 140 9.73 -2.43 12.96
CA ARG A 140 10.65 -3.30 12.22
C ARG A 140 9.99 -3.91 10.98
N GLU A 141 8.73 -4.34 11.07
CA GLU A 141 8.00 -4.86 9.91
C GLU A 141 7.69 -3.76 8.91
N ALA A 142 7.33 -2.55 9.38
CA ALA A 142 7.13 -1.39 8.50
C ALA A 142 8.42 -1.01 7.76
N ASP A 143 9.57 -1.00 8.45
CA ASP A 143 10.88 -0.72 7.85
C ASP A 143 11.27 -1.82 6.84
N GLU A 144 10.98 -3.09 7.14
CA GLU A 144 11.20 -4.22 6.22
C GLU A 144 10.34 -4.09 4.95
N MET A 145 9.06 -3.72 5.11
CA MET A 145 8.15 -3.49 4.00
C MET A 145 8.62 -2.36 3.08
N ASP A 146 9.04 -1.23 3.63
CA ASP A 146 9.57 -0.08 2.88
C ASP A 146 10.84 -0.47 2.11
N ARG A 147 11.79 -1.14 2.77
CA ARG A 147 13.03 -1.63 2.13
C ARG A 147 12.76 -2.61 0.99
N LEU A 148 11.85 -3.56 1.20
CA LEU A 148 11.49 -4.53 0.16
C LEU A 148 10.80 -3.84 -1.01
N LEU A 149 9.88 -2.90 -0.74
CA LEU A 149 9.24 -2.11 -1.77
C LEU A 149 10.26 -1.35 -2.62
N TYR A 150 11.18 -0.63 -1.98
CA TYR A 150 12.30 0.06 -2.64
C TYR A 150 13.09 -0.89 -3.56
N THR A 151 13.39 -2.09 -3.07
CA THR A 151 14.14 -3.09 -3.84
C THR A 151 13.39 -3.54 -5.09
N GLN A 152 12.06 -3.64 -5.04
CA GLN A 152 11.25 -4.01 -6.19
C GLN A 152 11.01 -2.83 -7.15
N THR A 153 10.87 -1.61 -6.61
CA THR A 153 10.59 -0.40 -7.43
C THR A 153 11.85 0.16 -8.09
N VAL A 154 13.02 0.01 -7.47
CA VAL A 154 14.31 0.57 -7.88
C VAL A 154 15.29 -0.55 -8.30
N ASN A 155 14.79 -1.52 -9.07
CA ASN A 155 15.47 -2.80 -9.38
C ASN A 155 16.43 -2.79 -10.58
N THR A 156 16.71 -1.63 -11.18
CA THR A 156 17.73 -1.47 -12.25
C THR A 156 18.68 -0.32 -11.95
N PRO A 157 19.91 -0.31 -12.50
CA PRO A 157 20.85 0.80 -12.34
C PRO A 157 20.25 2.16 -12.78
N GLU A 158 19.46 2.17 -13.84
CA GLU A 158 18.83 3.38 -14.39
C GLU A 158 17.76 3.92 -13.44
N ARG A 159 16.93 3.03 -12.87
CA ARG A 159 15.92 3.37 -11.86
C ARG A 159 16.58 3.89 -10.58
N LEU A 160 17.67 3.27 -10.16
CA LEU A 160 18.47 3.73 -9.02
C LEU A 160 19.01 5.13 -9.28
N LYS A 161 19.59 5.38 -10.45
CA LYS A 161 20.10 6.71 -10.81
C LYS A 161 19.00 7.77 -10.77
N ALA A 162 17.83 7.49 -11.33
CA ALA A 162 16.70 8.43 -11.31
C ALA A 162 16.21 8.70 -9.87
N TYR A 163 16.08 7.66 -9.05
CA TYR A 163 15.72 7.79 -7.65
C TYR A 163 16.74 8.63 -6.87
N LEU A 164 18.04 8.40 -7.07
CA LEU A 164 19.09 9.17 -6.41
C LEU A 164 19.07 10.65 -6.79
N GLN A 165 18.75 10.97 -8.05
CA GLN A 165 18.59 12.37 -8.47
C GLN A 165 17.41 13.03 -7.77
N TYR A 166 16.29 12.32 -7.65
CA TYR A 166 15.14 12.76 -6.86
C TYR A 166 15.48 12.96 -5.39
N ASP A 167 16.16 12.01 -4.75
CA ASP A 167 16.57 12.11 -3.34
C ASP A 167 17.52 13.29 -3.10
N LEU A 168 18.45 13.56 -4.03
CA LEU A 168 19.31 14.74 -3.98
C LEU A 168 18.52 16.05 -4.02
N LEU A 169 17.45 16.13 -4.82
CA LEU A 169 16.56 17.30 -4.86
C LEU A 169 15.78 17.51 -3.56
N LEU A 170 15.55 16.45 -2.79
CA LEU A 170 14.96 16.50 -1.45
C LEU A 170 15.96 16.88 -0.34
N GLY A 171 17.23 17.09 -0.69
CA GLY A 171 18.31 17.45 0.23
C GLY A 171 19.27 16.31 0.55
N GLY A 172 19.12 15.14 -0.09
CA GLY A 172 20.02 14.00 0.05
C GLY A 172 19.92 13.36 1.44
N GLY A 173 19.00 12.42 1.60
CA GLY A 173 18.90 11.64 2.83
C GLY A 173 20.04 10.63 2.96
N THR A 174 20.39 10.24 4.19
CA THR A 174 21.08 8.95 4.35
C THR A 174 20.09 7.87 3.95
N ILE A 175 20.26 7.27 2.77
CA ILE A 175 19.56 6.04 2.39
C ILE A 175 19.84 5.03 3.49
N LYS A 176 18.87 4.80 4.38
CA LYS A 176 18.97 3.76 5.40
C LYS A 176 18.88 2.43 4.66
N ARG A 177 20.05 1.84 4.39
CA ARG A 177 20.20 0.47 3.89
C ARG A 177 19.88 -0.54 4.97
#